data_AF-A0A3D5UKF7-F1
#
_entry.id   AF-A0A3D5UKF7-F1
#
_cell.length_a   1.000
_cell.length_b   1.000
_cell.length_c   1.000
_cell.angle_alpha   90.00
_cell.angle_beta   90.00
_cell.angle_gamma   90.00
#
_symmetry.space_group_name_H-M   'P 1'
#
loop_
_entity.id
_entity.type
_entity.pdbx_description
1 polymer ?
#
loop_
_entity_poly.entity_id
_entity_poly.type
_entity_poly.pdbx_seq_one_letter_code
_entity_poly.pdbx_strand_id
1 'polypeptide(L)'
;MGMLEIYGAYNQHLRNAVGQLGESAAPPKKEGESTPGAVNFEEVIGEQISRLNESQVEGDNAIERFVAGEETDLHNVMITIEEARMSMELAVQVRNKMIEAYKELNNMQL
;
A
#
# COMPACT_ATOMS: atom_id res chain seq x y z
N MET A 1 -68.41 -24.57 -2.80
CA MET A 1 -67.57 -23.93 -3.83
C MET A 1 -66.73 -22.84 -3.15
N GLY A 2 -65.67 -23.22 -2.42
CA GLY A 2 -64.93 -22.26 -1.58
C GLY A 2 -63.74 -22.88 -0.87
N MET A 3 -63.00 -23.77 -1.54
CA MET A 3 -61.84 -24.46 -0.96
C MET A 3 -60.66 -24.53 -1.94
N LEU A 4 -60.62 -23.62 -2.92
CA LEU A 4 -59.60 -23.58 -3.97
C LEU A 4 -58.81 -22.25 -4.04
N GLU A 5 -59.13 -21.24 -3.24
CA GLU A 5 -58.42 -19.94 -3.28
C GLU A 5 -57.24 -19.85 -2.30
N ILE A 6 -57.15 -20.72 -1.30
CA ILE A 6 -56.14 -20.59 -0.23
C ILE A 6 -54.77 -21.18 -0.64
N TYR A 7 -54.74 -22.13 -1.58
CA TYR A 7 -53.47 -22.74 -2.04
C TYR A 7 -52.63 -21.82 -2.95
N GLY A 8 -53.23 -20.81 -3.58
CA GLY A 8 -52.51 -19.85 -4.44
C GLY A 8 -51.69 -18.83 -3.66
N ALA A 9 -52.18 -18.40 -2.50
CA ALA A 9 -51.53 -17.36 -1.69
C ALA A 9 -50.23 -17.85 -1.04
N TYR A 10 -50.16 -19.12 -0.63
CA TYR A 10 -48.98 -19.67 0.05
C TYR A 10 -47.71 -19.63 -0.83
N ASN A 11 -47.85 -19.89 -2.13
CA ASN A 11 -46.72 -19.91 -3.07
C ASN A 11 -46.28 -18.52 -3.54
N GLN A 12 -47.10 -17.48 -3.33
CA GLN A 12 -46.73 -16.10 -3.66
C GLN A 12 -45.76 -15.51 -2.62
N HIS A 13 -45.96 -15.83 -1.34
CA HIS A 13 -45.07 -15.37 -0.27
C HIS A 13 -43.71 -16.08 -0.29
N LEU A 14 -43.67 -17.36 -0.69
CA LEU A 14 -42.43 -18.12 -0.85
C LEU A 14 -41.56 -17.62 -2.02
N ARG A 15 -42.17 -17.12 -3.10
CA ARG A 15 -41.43 -16.51 -4.23
C ARG A 15 -40.76 -15.20 -3.85
N ASN A 16 -41.40 -14.40 -2.99
CA ASN A 16 -40.84 -13.12 -2.51
C ASN A 16 -39.76 -13.34 -1.45
N ALA A 17 -39.91 -14.36 -0.60
CA ALA A 17 -38.89 -14.74 0.39
C ALA A 17 -37.59 -15.26 -0.26
N VAL A 18 -37.69 -16.01 -1.37
CA VAL A 18 -36.52 -16.49 -2.12
C VAL A 18 -35.88 -15.36 -2.96
N GLY A 19 -36.66 -14.37 -3.41
CA GLY A 19 -36.13 -13.17 -4.08
C GLY A 19 -35.27 -12.27 -3.19
N GLN A 20 -35.50 -12.28 -1.87
CA GLN A 20 -34.71 -11.51 -0.90
C GLN A 20 -33.48 -12.25 -0.36
N LEU A 21 -33.32 -13.54 -0.67
CA LEU A 21 -32.14 -14.34 -0.29
C LEU A 21 -31.04 -14.34 -1.36
N GLY A 22 -31.28 -13.71 -2.52
CA GLY A 22 -30.34 -13.63 -3.64
C GLY A 22 -29.43 -12.39 -3.66
N GLU A 23 -29.62 -11.43 -2.76
CA GLU A 23 -28.92 -10.13 -2.80
C GLU A 23 -27.92 -9.92 -1.64
N SER A 24 -27.47 -11.00 -1.01
CA SER A 24 -26.38 -10.94 -0.03
C SER A 24 -25.45 -12.14 -0.18
N ALA A 25 -24.78 -12.18 -1.33
CA ALA A 25 -23.64 -13.05 -1.56
C ALA A 25 -22.57 -12.29 -2.37
N ALA A 26 -22.24 -11.07 -1.93
CA ALA A 26 -20.88 -10.60 -2.13
C ALA A 26 -20.00 -11.42 -1.18
N PRO A 27 -18.87 -12.01 -1.64
CA PRO A 27 -17.95 -12.66 -0.72
C PRO A 27 -17.53 -11.66 0.36
N PRO A 28 -17.34 -12.08 1.61
CA PRO A 28 -16.79 -11.18 2.62
C PRO A 28 -15.44 -10.72 2.10
N LYS A 29 -15.38 -9.45 1.67
CA LYS A 29 -14.12 -8.74 1.55
C LYS A 29 -13.49 -8.92 2.91
N LYS A 30 -12.34 -9.58 2.96
CA LYS A 30 -11.44 -9.47 4.10
C LYS A 30 -11.03 -8.00 4.16
N GLU A 31 -11.89 -7.19 4.76
CA GLU A 31 -11.51 -5.93 5.35
C GLU A 31 -10.56 -6.33 6.47
N GLY A 32 -9.26 -6.30 6.13
CA GLY A 32 -8.24 -6.26 7.17
C GLY A 32 -8.64 -5.12 8.10
N GLU A 33 -8.79 -5.45 9.37
CA GLU A 33 -9.03 -4.50 10.45
C GLU A 33 -7.99 -3.38 10.33
N SER A 34 -8.38 -2.32 9.64
CA SER A 34 -7.62 -1.08 9.60
C SER A 34 -8.05 -0.38 10.87
N THR A 35 -7.39 -0.73 11.98
CA THR A 35 -7.51 0.02 13.23
C THR A 35 -7.28 1.50 12.89
N PRO A 36 -8.24 2.40 13.17
CA PRO A 36 -8.05 3.83 12.92
C PRO A 36 -6.82 4.31 13.72
N GLY A 37 -5.70 4.52 13.02
CA GLY A 37 -4.41 4.89 13.62
C GLY A 37 -3.26 3.88 13.44
N ALA A 38 -3.47 2.72 12.82
CA ALA A 38 -2.36 1.85 12.42
C ALA A 38 -1.73 2.37 11.12
N VAL A 39 -0.56 2.99 11.24
CA VAL A 39 0.29 3.32 10.09
C VAL A 39 0.75 2.02 9.44
N ASN A 40 0.44 1.82 8.17
CA ASN A 40 0.91 0.63 7.44
C ASN A 40 2.41 0.77 7.16
N PHE A 41 3.21 -0.14 7.73
CA PHE A 41 4.65 -0.16 7.55
C PHE A 41 5.08 -0.32 6.09
N GLU A 42 4.32 -1.08 5.28
CA GLU A 42 4.55 -1.24 3.84
C GLU A 42 4.40 0.09 3.11
N GLU A 43 3.36 0.86 3.46
CA GLU A 43 3.09 2.18 2.89
C GLU A 43 4.21 3.16 3.23
N VAL A 44 4.66 3.19 4.49
CA VAL A 44 5.79 4.03 4.91
C VAL A 44 7.04 3.70 4.12
N ILE A 45 7.39 2.43 3.99
CA ILE A 45 8.59 2.03 3.24
C ILE A 45 8.44 2.38 1.76
N GLY A 46 7.28 2.12 1.16
CA GLY A 46 7.02 2.47 -0.24
C GLY A 46 7.16 3.97 -0.48
N GLU A 47 6.64 4.79 0.43
CA GLU A 47 6.80 6.25 0.40
C GLU A 47 8.27 6.66 0.54
N GLN A 48 9.01 6.08 1.49
CA GLN A 48 10.43 6.41 1.69
C GLN A 48 11.30 6.00 0.50
N ILE A 49 11.02 4.87 -0.16
CA ILE A 49 11.72 4.47 -1.39
C ILE A 49 11.42 5.46 -2.52
N SER A 50 10.18 5.94 -2.63
CA SER A 50 9.81 6.94 -3.62
C SER A 50 10.53 8.26 -3.38
N ARG A 51 10.55 8.73 -2.11
CA ARG A 51 11.30 9.92 -1.68
C ARG A 51 12.81 9.79 -1.94
N LEU A 52 13.37 8.60 -1.73
CA LEU A 52 14.78 8.34 -2.03
C LEU A 52 15.09 8.50 -3.52
N ASN A 53 14.21 8.00 -4.39
CA ASN A 53 14.35 8.18 -5.83
C ASN A 53 14.23 9.68 -6.22
N GLU A 54 13.28 10.40 -5.63
CA GLU A 54 13.15 11.84 -5.83
C GLU A 54 14.42 12.60 -5.43
N SER A 55 14.98 12.29 -4.25
CA SER A 55 16.21 12.90 -3.76
C SER A 55 17.42 12.63 -4.66
N GLN A 56 17.51 11.42 -5.23
CA GLN A 56 18.55 11.10 -6.23
C GLN A 56 18.39 11.95 -7.49
N VAL A 57 17.19 12.03 -8.05
CA VAL A 57 16.90 12.82 -9.25
C VAL A 57 17.11 14.31 -8.99
N GLU A 58 16.78 14.79 -7.80
CA GLU A 58 17.04 16.18 -7.39
C GLU A 58 18.54 16.49 -7.34
N GLY A 59 19.34 15.58 -6.78
CA GLY A 59 20.80 15.70 -6.79
C GLY A 59 21.39 15.75 -8.20
N ASP A 60 20.93 14.87 -9.10
CA ASP A 60 21.36 14.86 -10.50
C ASP A 60 21.00 16.19 -11.20
N ASN A 61 19.78 16.68 -11.01
CA ASN A 61 19.34 17.97 -11.55
C ASN A 61 20.12 19.15 -10.96
N ALA A 62 20.47 19.10 -9.67
CA ALA A 62 21.25 20.13 -9.01
C ALA A 62 22.67 20.23 -9.61
N ILE A 63 23.29 19.09 -9.92
CA ILE A 63 24.57 19.03 -10.65
C ILE A 63 24.42 19.63 -12.04
N GLU A 64 23.38 19.24 -12.78
CA GLU A 64 23.16 19.73 -14.14
C GLU A 64 22.99 21.25 -14.18
N ARG A 65 22.14 21.81 -13.31
CA ARG A 65 21.92 23.26 -13.19
C ARG A 65 23.18 24.01 -12.79
N PHE A 66 23.99 23.44 -11.90
CA PHE A 66 25.26 24.03 -11.48
C PHE A 66 26.26 24.09 -12.63
N VAL A 67 26.42 22.99 -13.38
CA VAL A 67 27.32 22.93 -14.54
C VAL A 67 26.84 23.84 -15.68
N ALA A 68 25.52 23.98 -15.84
CA ALA A 68 24.92 24.92 -16.78
C ALA A 68 25.09 26.40 -16.38
N GLY A 69 25.53 26.68 -15.14
CA GLY A 69 25.66 28.03 -14.61
C GLY A 69 24.33 28.68 -14.20
N GLU A 70 23.25 27.90 -14.14
CA GLU A 70 21.94 28.33 -13.65
C GLU A 70 21.89 28.39 -12.13
N GLU A 71 22.64 27.50 -11.46
CA GLU A 71 22.84 27.49 -10.01
C GLU A 71 24.29 27.87 -9.70
N THR A 72 24.48 28.83 -8.78
CA THR A 72 25.82 29.31 -8.41
C THR A 72 26.27 28.83 -7.04
N ASP A 73 25.34 28.30 -6.24
CA ASP A 73 25.63 27.85 -4.89
C ASP A 73 26.06 26.37 -4.88
N LEU A 74 27.35 26.16 -5.11
CA LEU A 74 27.98 24.84 -4.99
C LEU A 74 27.73 24.20 -3.62
N HIS A 75 27.61 24.98 -2.55
CA HIS A 75 27.42 24.43 -1.20
C HIS A 75 26.09 23.69 -1.10
N ASN A 76 25.01 24.29 -1.61
CA ASN A 76 23.69 23.67 -1.61
C ASN A 76 23.67 22.40 -2.47
N VAL A 77 24.27 22.44 -3.66
CA VAL A 77 24.38 21.28 -4.56
C VAL A 77 25.08 20.12 -3.85
N MET A 78 26.20 20.39 -3.17
CA MET A 78 26.94 19.37 -2.44
C MET A 78 26.16 18.82 -1.23
N ILE A 79 25.39 19.67 -0.53
CA ILE A 79 24.51 19.22 0.55
C ILE A 79 23.45 18.26 0.01
N THR A 80 22.74 18.64 -1.06
CA THR A 80 21.68 17.81 -1.66
C THR A 80 22.22 16.43 -2.08
N ILE A 81 23.41 16.40 -2.69
CA ILE A 81 24.05 15.15 -3.11
C ILE A 81 24.41 14.29 -1.89
N GLU A 82 24.97 14.89 -0.83
CA GLU A 82 25.38 14.16 0.36
C GLU A 82 24.16 13.62 1.13
N GLU A 83 23.07 14.38 1.20
CA GLU A 83 21.80 13.92 1.78
C GLU A 83 21.22 12.74 1.00
N ALA A 84 21.21 12.82 -0.34
CA ALA A 84 20.75 11.73 -1.20
C ALA A 84 21.60 10.46 -1.00
N ARG A 85 22.92 10.63 -0.90
CA ARG A 85 23.86 9.53 -0.66
C ARG A 85 23.64 8.87 0.70
N MET A 86 23.59 9.66 1.77
CA MET A 86 23.35 9.15 3.13
C MET A 86 22.01 8.40 3.19
N SER A 87 20.97 8.94 2.56
CA SER A 87 19.65 8.30 2.49
C SER A 87 19.71 6.96 1.75
N MET A 88 20.49 6.86 0.68
CA MET A 88 20.69 5.60 -0.05
C MET A 88 21.44 4.57 0.79
N GLU A 89 22.49 5.00 1.50
CA GLU A 89 23.25 4.13 2.40
C GLU A 89 22.34 3.56 3.51
N LEU A 90 21.46 4.39 4.07
CA LEU A 90 20.44 3.94 5.02
C LEU A 90 19.47 2.93 4.40
N ALA A 91 18.96 3.19 3.19
CA ALA A 91 18.04 2.29 2.50
C ALA A 91 18.67 0.91 2.25
N VAL A 92 19.95 0.85 1.91
CA VAL A 92 20.69 -0.42 1.78
C VAL A 92 20.76 -1.17 3.11
N GLN A 93 21.01 -0.49 4.22
CA GLN A 93 21.02 -1.12 5.54
C GLN A 93 19.64 -1.69 5.91
N VAL A 94 18.58 -0.94 5.66
CA VAL A 94 17.20 -1.38 5.88
C VAL A 94 16.89 -2.61 5.03
N ARG A 95 17.22 -2.58 3.73
CA ARG A 95 17.07 -3.73 2.83
C ARG A 95 17.79 -4.96 3.36
N ASN A 96 19.04 -4.82 3.81
CA ASN A 96 19.82 -5.93 4.36
C ASN A 96 19.12 -6.51 5.60
N LYS A 97 18.64 -5.65 6.52
CA LYS A 97 17.92 -6.10 7.71
C LYS A 97 16.62 -6.83 7.40
N MET A 98 15.88 -6.41 6.37
CA MET A 98 14.69 -7.13 5.91
C MET A 98 15.02 -8.52 5.36
N ILE A 99 16.10 -8.63 4.58
CA ILE A 99 16.58 -9.92 4.05
C ILE A 99 17.02 -10.84 5.20
N GLU A 100 17.73 -10.30 6.19
CA GLU A 100 18.12 -11.03 7.40
C GLU A 100 16.91 -11.51 8.20
N ALA A 101 15.93 -10.63 8.46
CA ALA A 101 14.70 -10.99 9.16
C ALA A 101 13.94 -12.11 8.44
N TYR A 102 13.84 -12.04 7.11
CA TYR A 102 13.22 -13.11 6.31
C TYR A 102 13.98 -14.44 6.45
N LYS A 103 15.31 -14.42 6.40
CA LYS A 103 16.14 -15.62 6.60
C LYS A 103 15.96 -16.22 8.00
N GLU A 104 15.91 -15.39 9.03
CA GLU A 104 15.72 -15.84 10.42
C GLU A 104 14.36 -16.52 10.61
N LEU A 105 13.28 -15.94 10.07
CA LEU A 105 11.95 -16.54 10.12
C LEU A 105 11.89 -17.92 9.45
N ASN A 106 12.67 -18.13 8.39
CA ASN A 106 12.77 -19.42 7.71
C ASN A 106 13.58 -20.44 8.53
N ASN A 107 14.69 -20.00 9.13
CA ASN A 107 15.54 -20.86 9.96
C ASN A 107 14.85 -21.33 11.25
N MET A 108 13.92 -20.55 11.81
CA MET A 108 13.13 -20.98 12.97
C MET A 108 12.08 -22.06 12.67
N GLN A 109 11.72 -22.25 11.40
CA GLN A 109 10.67 -23.20 10.97
C GLN A 109 11.22 -24.58 10.56
N LEU A 110 12.54 -24.79 10.61
CA LEU A 110 13.21 -26.06 10.32
C LEU A 110 13.65 -26.78 11.60
#